data_AF-A0A7C7FNZ6-F1
#
_entry.id   AF-A0A7C7FNZ6-F1
#
_cell.length_a   1.000
_cell.length_b   1.000
_cell.length_c   1.000
_cell.angle_alpha   90.00
_cell.angle_beta   90.00
_cell.angle_gamma   90.00
#
_symmetry.space_group_name_H-M   'P 1'
#
loop_
_entity.id
_entity.type
_entity.pdbx_description
1 polymer ?
#
loop_
_entity_poly.entity_id
_entity_poly.type
_entity_poly.pdbx_seq_one_letter_code
_entity_poly.pdbx_strand_id
1 'polypeptide(L)'
;MSKGTYNVPIPVNEPVKSYAPGSAERKELQEMVKEMRSNEIEIPMYIGGKEVKTGNLVTLAPPHDHQHVLGVYHAGDQEHVTMAIDAALAAKNDWVNLSWEHRASIFLKAADLLAGPYRAKINAATMLGQSKNAFQAEIDAACELIDFLKFNVRYMTEIYKQQPQSGPGIWNRVEHRPLEGFVFALTPFNFTAIAGNLPTAPAMMGNTIVWKPSKTQIYSAKVLMDLFREAGVPDGVINLVYVSGPVAGEVIFSHPDFAGFHFTGSTEVFQNIWKTVGENIHKYKTYPRIVGETGGKDFIVAHESA
;
A
#
# COMPACT_ATOMS: atom_id res chain seq x y z
N MET A 1 -19.19 -17.90 14.19
CA MET A 1 -19.61 -17.27 12.92
C MET A 1 -20.90 -16.53 13.17
N SER A 2 -20.98 -15.26 12.75
CA SER A 2 -22.24 -14.52 12.85
C SER A 2 -23.25 -15.07 11.84
N LYS A 3 -24.53 -14.94 12.16
CA LYS A 3 -25.64 -15.49 11.37
C LYS A 3 -26.39 -14.33 10.72
N GLY A 4 -25.85 -13.78 9.63
CA GLY A 4 -26.46 -12.66 8.91
C GLY A 4 -25.84 -12.43 7.53
N THR A 5 -26.60 -11.78 6.66
CA THR A 5 -26.09 -11.24 5.39
C THR A 5 -25.77 -9.76 5.62
N TYR A 6 -24.50 -9.39 5.48
CA TYR A 6 -24.02 -8.04 5.77
C TYR A 6 -23.82 -7.24 4.48
N ASN A 7 -24.08 -5.93 4.56
CA ASN A 7 -23.75 -5.00 3.50
C ASN A 7 -22.75 -3.98 4.02
N VAL A 8 -21.72 -3.70 3.21
CA VAL A 8 -20.78 -2.61 3.47
C VAL A 8 -21.42 -1.26 3.09
N PRO A 9 -20.96 -0.13 3.67
CA PRO A 9 -21.39 1.20 3.26
C PRO A 9 -21.22 1.42 1.75
N ILE A 10 -22.11 2.20 1.15
CA ILE A 10 -22.00 2.58 -0.26
C ILE A 10 -20.84 3.60 -0.37
N PRO A 11 -19.80 3.32 -1.15
CA PRO A 11 -18.71 4.27 -1.33
C PRO A 11 -19.17 5.46 -2.17
N VAL A 12 -18.69 6.65 -1.81
CA VAL A 12 -18.78 7.87 -2.60
C VAL A 12 -17.37 8.44 -2.70
N ASN A 13 -17.05 9.05 -3.84
CA ASN A 13 -15.74 9.68 -4.02
C ASN A 13 -15.51 10.75 -2.97
N GLU A 14 -14.33 10.72 -2.38
CA GLU A 14 -13.92 11.67 -1.37
C GLU A 14 -13.83 13.09 -1.96
N PRO A 15 -14.52 14.09 -1.35
CA PRO A 15 -14.44 15.45 -1.84
C PRO A 15 -13.02 16.00 -1.82
N VAL A 16 -12.60 16.62 -2.93
CA VAL A 16 -11.31 17.30 -3.04
C VAL A 16 -11.38 18.64 -2.32
N LYS A 17 -10.54 18.83 -1.30
CA LYS A 17 -10.45 20.12 -0.60
C LYS A 17 -9.72 21.15 -1.45
N SER A 18 -10.17 22.40 -1.39
CA SER A 18 -9.69 23.47 -2.27
C SER A 18 -8.36 24.09 -1.84
N TYR A 19 -8.10 24.15 -0.53
CA TYR A 19 -6.97 24.91 0.05
C TYR A 19 -6.97 26.40 -0.35
N ALA A 20 -8.15 26.96 -0.59
CA ALA A 20 -8.32 28.37 -0.90
C ALA A 20 -7.77 29.27 0.23
N PRO A 21 -7.35 30.53 -0.05
CA PRO A 21 -6.93 31.47 0.98
C PRO A 21 -7.97 31.61 2.10
N GLY A 22 -7.54 31.49 3.35
CA GLY A 22 -8.41 31.59 4.54
C GLY A 22 -9.19 30.33 4.92
N SER A 23 -9.13 29.27 4.12
CA SER A 23 -9.77 27.98 4.43
C SER A 23 -9.11 27.27 5.63
N ALA A 24 -9.90 26.49 6.37
CA ALA A 24 -9.42 25.76 7.54
C ALA A 24 -8.38 24.70 7.14
N GLU A 25 -8.62 23.96 6.05
CA GLU A 25 -7.71 22.92 5.56
C GLU A 25 -6.35 23.49 5.13
N ARG A 26 -6.32 24.72 4.62
CA ARG A 26 -5.06 25.40 4.27
C ARG A 26 -4.26 25.72 5.52
N LYS A 27 -4.92 26.23 6.56
CA LYS A 27 -4.27 26.53 7.83
C LYS A 27 -3.69 25.26 8.46
N GLU A 28 -4.51 24.20 8.55
CA GLU A 28 -4.09 22.89 9.09
C GLU A 28 -2.90 22.31 8.32
N LEU A 29 -2.94 22.33 6.98
CA LEU A 29 -1.85 21.82 6.16
C LEU A 29 -0.57 22.66 6.30
N GLN A 30 -0.68 23.98 6.38
CA GLN A 30 0.48 24.86 6.60
C GLN A 30 1.13 24.62 7.96
N GLU A 31 0.32 24.45 9.01
CA GLU A 31 0.80 24.12 10.36
C GLU A 31 1.51 22.76 10.36
N MET A 32 0.90 21.74 9.74
CA MET A 32 1.47 20.40 9.64
C MET A 32 2.77 20.38 8.82
N VAL A 33 2.83 21.06 7.67
CA VAL A 33 4.06 21.17 6.86
C VAL A 33 5.16 21.86 7.67
N LYS A 34 4.83 22.93 8.40
CA LYS A 34 5.81 23.63 9.25
C LYS A 34 6.34 22.71 10.35
N GLU A 35 5.46 22.01 11.05
CA GLU A 35 5.81 21.07 12.12
C GLU A 35 6.70 19.93 11.60
N MET A 36 6.26 19.25 10.54
CA MET A 36 6.98 18.10 9.97
C MET A 36 8.31 18.49 9.33
N ARG A 37 8.46 19.74 8.91
CA ARG A 37 9.72 20.26 8.36
C ARG A 37 10.68 20.71 9.45
N SER A 38 10.19 21.16 10.60
CA SER A 38 11.05 21.59 11.73
C SER A 38 11.51 20.45 12.64
N ASN A 39 10.87 19.29 12.56
CA ASN A 39 11.18 18.14 13.41
C ASN A 39 11.77 17.01 12.55
N GLU A 40 13.05 16.70 12.78
CA GLU A 40 13.69 15.55 12.14
C GLU A 40 13.11 14.24 12.70
N ILE A 41 12.78 13.31 11.81
CA ILE A 41 12.24 12.00 12.17
C ILE A 41 13.24 10.87 11.91
N GLU A 42 13.29 9.89 12.81
CA GLU A 42 13.97 8.62 12.58
C GLU A 42 12.95 7.54 12.21
N ILE A 43 13.08 6.96 11.02
CA ILE A 43 12.10 6.03 10.45
C ILE A 43 12.64 4.58 10.50
N PRO A 44 12.09 3.71 11.37
CA PRO A 44 12.42 2.28 11.40
C PRO A 44 11.65 1.51 10.33
N MET A 45 12.09 0.29 10.02
CA MET A 45 11.25 -0.69 9.33
C MET A 45 10.18 -1.22 10.29
N TYR A 46 9.07 -1.73 9.75
CA TYR A 46 7.98 -2.31 10.54
C TYR A 46 7.77 -3.77 10.13
N ILE A 47 8.24 -4.70 10.96
CA ILE A 47 8.29 -6.13 10.65
C ILE A 47 7.61 -6.90 11.79
N GLY A 48 6.54 -7.64 11.49
CA GLY A 48 5.79 -8.41 12.51
C GLY A 48 5.30 -7.54 13.67
N GLY A 49 4.89 -6.29 13.39
CA GLY A 49 4.44 -5.33 14.40
C GLY A 49 5.52 -4.56 15.14
N LYS A 50 6.79 -4.92 14.94
CA LYS A 50 7.94 -4.34 15.66
C LYS A 50 8.67 -3.31 14.80
N GLU A 51 9.18 -2.28 15.46
CA GLU A 51 10.13 -1.35 14.86
C GLU A 51 11.51 -2.00 14.79
N VAL A 52 12.10 -2.04 13.59
CA VAL A 52 13.44 -2.60 13.36
C VAL A 52 14.38 -1.48 12.91
N LYS A 53 15.42 -1.27 13.72
CA LYS A 53 16.43 -0.23 13.53
C LYS A 53 17.79 -0.88 13.28
N THR A 54 18.39 -0.56 12.13
CA THR A 54 19.65 -1.17 11.68
C THR A 54 20.89 -0.38 12.08
N GLY A 55 20.73 0.87 12.54
CA GLY A 55 21.82 1.83 12.66
C GLY A 55 22.42 2.31 11.31
N ASN A 56 22.09 1.67 10.18
CA ASN A 56 22.49 2.12 8.85
C ASN A 56 21.53 3.24 8.38
N LEU A 57 21.89 4.47 8.72
CA LEU A 57 21.05 5.65 8.51
C LEU A 57 21.22 6.23 7.11
N VAL A 58 20.10 6.55 6.46
CA VAL A 58 20.07 7.27 5.19
C VAL A 58 19.18 8.50 5.32
N THR A 59 19.69 9.65 4.91
CA THR A 59 19.02 10.94 4.99
C THR A 59 17.77 11.01 4.12
N LEU A 60 16.71 11.60 4.67
CA LEU A 60 15.50 12.03 3.97
C LEU A 60 15.61 13.54 3.73
N ALA A 61 15.44 13.95 2.47
CA ALA A 61 15.45 15.35 2.09
C ALA A 61 14.30 15.64 1.11
N PRO A 62 13.70 16.84 1.15
CA PRO A 62 12.69 17.22 0.20
C PRO A 62 13.32 17.45 -1.19
N PRO A 63 12.74 16.94 -2.29
CA PRO A 63 13.33 17.13 -3.62
C PRO A 63 13.47 18.61 -4.04
N HIS A 64 12.58 19.48 -3.57
CA HIS A 64 12.63 20.93 -3.85
C HIS A 64 13.63 21.70 -2.98
N ASP A 65 14.20 21.08 -1.95
CA ASP A 65 15.22 21.68 -1.09
C ASP A 65 16.10 20.58 -0.48
N HIS A 66 16.92 19.96 -1.32
CA HIS A 66 17.67 18.75 -1.00
C HIS A 66 18.79 18.94 0.05
N GLN A 67 19.04 20.19 0.51
CA GLN A 67 19.96 20.48 1.62
C GLN A 67 19.25 20.44 2.98
N HIS A 68 17.92 20.54 3.00
CA HIS A 68 17.14 20.42 4.23
C HIS A 68 17.00 18.95 4.64
N VAL A 69 17.31 18.65 5.90
CA VAL A 69 17.15 17.31 6.47
C VAL A 69 15.77 17.19 7.09
N LEU A 70 14.95 16.27 6.56
CA LEU A 70 13.66 15.90 7.17
C LEU A 70 13.83 14.82 8.23
N GLY A 71 14.99 14.16 8.26
CA GLY A 71 15.29 13.05 9.14
C GLY A 71 16.09 11.96 8.45
N VAL A 72 16.01 10.75 8.98
CA VAL A 72 16.74 9.57 8.51
C VAL A 72 15.85 8.34 8.52
N TYR A 73 16.16 7.34 7.70
CA TYR A 73 15.57 6.01 7.80
C TYR A 73 16.63 4.93 7.95
N HIS A 74 16.24 3.80 8.53
CA HIS A 74 17.09 2.63 8.67
C HIS A 74 17.05 1.78 7.40
N ALA A 75 18.13 1.82 6.62
CA ALA A 75 18.30 0.95 5.47
C ALA A 75 18.59 -0.49 5.93
N GLY A 76 17.87 -1.45 5.34
CA GLY A 76 18.03 -2.87 5.59
C GLY A 76 18.82 -3.60 4.50
N ASP A 77 19.01 -4.90 4.72
CA ASP A 77 19.67 -5.86 3.85
C ASP A 77 18.78 -7.11 3.62
N GLN A 78 19.37 -8.21 3.15
CA GLN A 78 18.67 -9.47 2.88
C GLN A 78 18.00 -10.07 4.14
N GLU A 79 18.61 -9.94 5.32
CA GLU A 79 18.07 -10.52 6.56
C GLU A 79 16.71 -9.91 6.90
N HIS A 80 16.57 -8.61 6.69
CA HIS A 80 15.33 -7.87 6.92
C HIS A 80 14.21 -8.29 5.96
N VAL A 81 14.56 -8.70 4.74
CA VAL A 81 13.59 -9.25 3.79
C VAL A 81 13.11 -10.62 4.27
N THR A 82 14.03 -11.48 4.71
CA THR A 82 13.68 -12.79 5.29
C THR A 82 12.79 -12.63 6.52
N MET A 83 13.14 -11.73 7.45
CA MET A 83 12.30 -11.44 8.62
C MET A 83 10.88 -10.99 8.24
N ALA A 84 10.75 -10.19 7.17
CA ALA A 84 9.44 -9.75 6.68
C ALA A 84 8.64 -10.87 6.02
N ILE A 85 9.30 -11.78 5.29
CA ILE A 85 8.66 -12.98 4.74
C ILE A 85 8.17 -13.87 5.88
N ASP A 86 9.03 -14.15 6.86
CA ASP A 86 8.68 -15.00 8.00
C ASP A 86 7.51 -14.42 8.80
N ALA A 87 7.51 -13.11 9.05
CA ALA A 87 6.40 -12.42 9.71
C ALA A 87 5.11 -12.47 8.89
N ALA A 88 5.18 -12.30 7.56
CA ALA A 88 4.03 -12.41 6.67
C ALA A 88 3.44 -13.83 6.67
N LEU A 89 4.29 -14.86 6.66
CA LEU A 89 3.84 -16.25 6.69
C LEU A 89 3.28 -16.64 8.07
N ALA A 90 3.88 -16.15 9.16
CA ALA A 90 3.39 -16.38 10.52
C ALA A 90 1.98 -15.78 10.76
N ALA A 91 1.73 -14.57 10.25
CA ALA A 91 0.43 -13.89 10.39
C ALA A 91 -0.68 -14.47 9.48
N LYS A 92 -0.31 -15.31 8.50
CA LYS A 92 -1.20 -15.74 7.42
C LYS A 92 -2.44 -16.46 7.93
N ASN A 93 -2.27 -17.47 8.79
CA ASN A 93 -3.38 -18.32 9.22
C ASN A 93 -4.44 -17.51 9.99
N ASP A 94 -4.01 -16.66 10.92
CA ASP A 94 -4.94 -15.84 11.72
C ASP A 94 -5.65 -14.82 10.83
N TRP A 95 -4.94 -14.20 9.88
CA TRP A 95 -5.52 -13.21 8.98
C TRP A 95 -6.54 -13.79 7.99
N VAL A 96 -6.26 -14.98 7.45
CA VAL A 96 -7.19 -15.68 6.55
C VAL A 96 -8.45 -16.12 7.30
N ASN A 97 -8.31 -16.57 8.54
CA ASN A 97 -9.41 -17.03 9.39
C ASN A 97 -10.25 -15.91 9.99
N LEU A 98 -9.75 -14.67 10.00
CA LEU A 98 -10.56 -13.51 10.32
C LEU A 98 -11.70 -13.37 9.30
N SER A 99 -12.91 -13.11 9.75
CA SER A 99 -14.04 -12.97 8.84
C SER A 99 -13.84 -11.78 7.89
N TRP A 100 -14.37 -11.87 6.67
CA TRP A 100 -14.17 -10.83 5.68
C TRP A 100 -14.74 -9.48 6.13
N GLU A 101 -15.80 -9.47 6.93
CA GLU A 101 -16.43 -8.26 7.48
C GLU A 101 -15.44 -7.50 8.37
N HIS A 102 -14.70 -8.24 9.22
CA HIS A 102 -13.69 -7.66 10.07
C HIS A 102 -12.50 -7.16 9.26
N ARG A 103 -12.04 -7.91 8.25
CA ARG A 103 -11.02 -7.40 7.31
C ARG A 103 -11.49 -6.11 6.64
N ALA A 104 -12.72 -6.05 6.15
CA ALA A 104 -13.30 -4.86 5.52
C ALA A 104 -13.31 -3.66 6.47
N SER A 105 -13.73 -3.88 7.72
CA SER A 105 -13.86 -2.81 8.71
C SER A 105 -12.55 -2.10 9.03
N ILE A 106 -11.42 -2.81 8.97
CA ILE A 106 -10.10 -2.23 9.19
C ILE A 106 -9.79 -1.19 8.10
N PHE A 107 -10.02 -1.53 6.83
CA PHE A 107 -9.72 -0.62 5.72
C PHE A 107 -10.75 0.52 5.59
N LEU A 108 -12.02 0.29 5.97
CA LEU A 108 -12.98 1.38 6.12
C LEU A 108 -12.57 2.34 7.24
N LYS A 109 -12.11 1.82 8.40
CA LYS A 109 -11.58 2.66 9.49
C LYS A 109 -10.34 3.43 9.04
N ALA A 110 -9.43 2.81 8.27
CA ALA A 110 -8.28 3.50 7.70
C ALA A 110 -8.72 4.65 6.78
N ALA A 111 -9.75 4.45 5.96
CA ALA A 111 -10.30 5.50 5.09
C ALA A 111 -10.86 6.67 5.90
N ASP A 112 -11.59 6.41 6.99
CA ASP A 112 -12.16 7.46 7.85
C ASP A 112 -11.08 8.22 8.64
N LEU A 113 -10.07 7.51 9.16
CA LEU A 113 -8.91 8.14 9.80
C LEU A 113 -8.16 9.04 8.81
N LEU A 114 -8.01 8.60 7.57
CA LEU A 114 -7.37 9.36 6.50
C LEU A 114 -8.21 10.57 6.05
N ALA A 115 -9.54 10.44 6.00
CA ALA A 115 -10.44 11.53 5.67
C ALA A 115 -10.46 12.63 6.75
N GLY A 116 -10.24 12.25 8.02
CA GLY A 116 -10.19 13.15 9.16
C GLY A 116 -8.77 13.40 9.68
N PRO A 117 -8.39 12.83 10.84
CA PRO A 117 -7.22 13.24 11.60
C PRO A 117 -5.87 13.05 10.88
N TYR A 118 -5.76 12.12 9.94
CA TYR A 118 -4.51 11.88 9.20
C TYR A 118 -4.38 12.74 7.94
N ARG A 119 -5.43 13.45 7.49
CA ARG A 119 -5.44 14.08 6.15
C ARG A 119 -4.33 15.10 5.95
N ALA A 120 -4.18 16.03 6.90
CA ALA A 120 -3.13 17.04 6.83
C ALA A 120 -1.73 16.40 6.91
N LYS A 121 -1.55 15.37 7.74
CA LYS A 121 -0.28 14.66 7.97
C LYS A 121 0.17 13.91 6.72
N ILE A 122 -0.72 13.16 6.07
CA ILE A 122 -0.36 12.43 4.84
C ILE A 122 -0.04 13.42 3.71
N ASN A 123 -0.84 14.47 3.54
CA ASN A 123 -0.61 15.47 2.49
C ASN A 123 0.71 16.19 2.71
N ALA A 124 1.02 16.60 3.95
CA ALA A 124 2.30 17.20 4.29
C ALA A 124 3.49 16.25 4.04
N ALA A 125 3.38 14.97 4.43
CA ALA A 125 4.41 13.96 4.16
C ALA A 125 4.68 13.80 2.65
N THR A 126 3.61 13.75 1.86
CA THR A 126 3.69 13.63 0.40
C THR A 126 4.24 14.89 -0.26
N MET A 127 3.84 16.09 0.20
CA MET A 127 4.38 17.35 -0.29
C MET A 127 5.89 17.46 0.01
N LEU A 128 6.30 17.14 1.23
CA LEU A 128 7.70 17.22 1.65
C LEU A 128 8.56 16.14 0.97
N GLY A 129 8.16 14.87 1.03
CA GLY A 129 8.95 13.75 0.52
C GLY A 129 8.95 13.63 -1.01
N GLN A 130 7.84 13.99 -1.67
CA GLN A 130 7.66 13.79 -3.12
C GLN A 130 7.53 15.11 -3.88
N SER A 131 7.67 16.25 -3.21
CA SER A 131 7.61 17.60 -3.80
C SER A 131 6.31 17.92 -4.53
N LYS A 132 5.19 17.35 -4.08
CA LYS A 132 3.86 17.71 -4.60
C LYS A 132 3.42 19.07 -4.07
N ASN A 133 2.61 19.78 -4.86
CA ASN A 133 1.84 20.91 -4.36
C ASN A 133 0.61 20.40 -3.58
N ALA A 134 -0.08 21.30 -2.86
CA ALA A 134 -1.22 20.93 -2.02
C ALA A 134 -2.34 20.20 -2.79
N PHE A 135 -2.68 20.68 -3.99
CA PHE A 135 -3.70 20.04 -4.82
C PHE A 135 -3.27 18.64 -5.28
N GLN A 136 -2.04 18.50 -5.77
CA GLN A 136 -1.48 17.23 -6.22
C GLN A 136 -1.33 16.21 -5.09
N ALA A 137 -1.06 16.66 -3.87
CA ALA A 137 -1.07 15.80 -2.69
C ALA A 137 -2.49 15.41 -2.30
N GLU A 138 -3.44 16.36 -2.31
CA GLU A 138 -4.84 16.11 -1.95
C GLU A 138 -5.52 15.07 -2.83
N ILE A 139 -5.41 15.21 -4.16
CA ILE A 139 -6.07 14.29 -5.09
C ILE A 139 -5.47 12.88 -5.02
N ASP A 140 -4.19 12.76 -4.64
CA ASP A 140 -3.45 11.51 -4.52
C ASP A 140 -3.56 10.93 -3.10
N ALA A 141 -2.79 11.50 -2.17
CA ALA A 141 -2.51 10.90 -0.87
C ALA A 141 -3.73 10.87 0.05
N ALA A 142 -4.68 11.79 -0.13
CA ALA A 142 -5.96 11.78 0.54
C ALA A 142 -7.05 11.14 -0.34
N CYS A 143 -7.57 11.85 -1.34
CA CYS A 143 -8.78 11.44 -2.05
C CYS A 143 -8.66 10.07 -2.72
N GLU A 144 -7.67 9.86 -3.59
CA GLU A 144 -7.52 8.61 -4.33
C GLU A 144 -7.27 7.42 -3.38
N LEU A 145 -6.48 7.60 -2.31
CA LEU A 145 -6.29 6.52 -1.34
C LEU A 145 -7.55 6.20 -0.52
N ILE A 146 -8.28 7.22 -0.06
CA ILE A 146 -9.57 7.06 0.64
C ILE A 146 -10.53 6.31 -0.28
N ASP A 147 -10.58 6.68 -1.56
CA ASP A 147 -11.40 6.03 -2.56
C ASP A 147 -10.97 4.58 -2.79
N PHE A 148 -9.67 4.28 -2.94
CA PHE A 148 -9.19 2.91 -3.04
C PHE A 148 -9.64 2.06 -1.85
N LEU A 149 -9.50 2.56 -0.62
CA LEU A 149 -9.90 1.82 0.58
C LEU A 149 -11.41 1.56 0.62
N LYS A 150 -12.24 2.57 0.30
CA LYS A 150 -13.71 2.45 0.32
C LYS A 150 -14.24 1.60 -0.85
N PHE A 151 -13.80 1.88 -2.07
CA PHE A 151 -14.25 1.19 -3.28
C PHE A 151 -13.73 -0.25 -3.35
N ASN A 152 -12.50 -0.54 -2.92
CA ASN A 152 -12.04 -1.93 -2.89
C ASN A 152 -12.85 -2.79 -1.90
N VAL A 153 -13.29 -2.23 -0.77
CA VAL A 153 -14.21 -2.93 0.14
C VAL A 153 -15.53 -3.23 -0.57
N ARG A 154 -16.07 -2.26 -1.32
CA ARG A 154 -17.26 -2.47 -2.14
C ARG A 154 -17.04 -3.59 -3.17
N TYR A 155 -15.95 -3.53 -3.94
CA TYR A 155 -15.62 -4.54 -4.95
C TYR A 155 -15.39 -5.92 -4.36
N MET A 156 -14.75 -6.02 -3.19
CA MET A 156 -14.63 -7.29 -2.45
C MET A 156 -16.01 -7.93 -2.22
N THR A 157 -17.00 -7.15 -1.76
CA THR A 157 -18.35 -7.69 -1.54
C THR A 157 -19.08 -8.05 -2.82
N GLU A 158 -18.86 -7.31 -3.91
CA GLU A 158 -19.43 -7.63 -5.21
C GLU A 158 -18.86 -8.94 -5.76
N ILE A 159 -17.55 -9.16 -5.62
CA ILE A 159 -16.89 -10.42 -5.96
C ILE A 159 -17.48 -11.57 -5.14
N TYR A 160 -17.55 -11.44 -3.82
CA TYR A 160 -18.04 -12.52 -2.95
C TYR A 160 -19.51 -12.88 -3.18
N LYS A 161 -20.32 -11.95 -3.70
CA LYS A 161 -21.71 -12.19 -4.08
C LYS A 161 -21.86 -12.98 -5.39
N GLN A 162 -20.80 -13.16 -6.18
CA GLN A 162 -20.85 -13.95 -7.41
C GLN A 162 -20.93 -15.45 -7.07
N GLN A 163 -22.12 -16.02 -7.17
CA GLN A 163 -22.40 -17.41 -6.82
C GLN A 163 -23.09 -18.16 -7.98
N PRO A 164 -22.84 -19.47 -8.15
CA PRO A 164 -23.40 -20.26 -9.23
C PRO A 164 -24.86 -20.63 -8.99
N GLN A 165 -25.57 -20.96 -10.08
CA GLN A 165 -26.88 -21.57 -9.99
C GLN A 165 -26.80 -22.98 -9.39
N SER A 166 -27.88 -23.40 -8.73
CA SER A 166 -28.02 -24.71 -8.11
C SER A 166 -29.14 -25.49 -8.79
N GLY A 167 -28.85 -26.72 -9.20
CA GLY A 167 -29.84 -27.63 -9.79
C GLY A 167 -30.68 -28.36 -8.74
N PRO A 168 -31.70 -29.13 -9.15
CA PRO A 168 -32.52 -29.90 -8.20
C PRO A 168 -31.68 -30.86 -7.35
N GLY A 169 -31.83 -30.80 -6.02
CA GLY A 169 -31.10 -31.65 -5.07
C GLY A 169 -29.62 -31.30 -4.87
N ILE A 170 -29.13 -30.23 -5.49
CA ILE A 170 -27.73 -29.79 -5.44
C ILE A 170 -27.67 -28.38 -4.86
N TRP A 171 -26.65 -28.07 -4.07
CA TRP A 171 -26.37 -26.69 -3.63
C TRP A 171 -24.91 -26.34 -3.92
N ASN A 172 -24.71 -25.55 -4.97
CA ASN A 172 -23.39 -25.10 -5.40
C ASN A 172 -23.00 -23.81 -4.70
N ARG A 173 -21.71 -23.67 -4.36
CA ARG A 173 -21.13 -22.46 -3.74
C ARG A 173 -19.72 -22.25 -4.26
N VAL A 174 -19.30 -20.99 -4.36
CA VAL A 174 -17.93 -20.59 -4.65
C VAL A 174 -17.32 -19.95 -3.41
N GLU A 175 -16.14 -20.42 -3.03
CA GLU A 175 -15.32 -19.83 -1.99
C GLU A 175 -14.13 -19.08 -2.63
N HIS A 176 -14.07 -17.77 -2.40
CA HIS A 176 -12.97 -16.93 -2.88
C HIS A 176 -11.80 -16.99 -1.90
N ARG A 177 -10.92 -17.97 -2.10
CA ARG A 177 -9.72 -18.17 -1.26
C ARG A 177 -8.64 -17.12 -1.56
N PRO A 178 -7.88 -16.67 -0.54
CA PRO A 178 -6.64 -15.92 -0.74
C PRO A 178 -5.57 -16.78 -1.40
N LEU A 179 -4.46 -16.16 -1.83
CA LEU A 179 -3.31 -16.90 -2.33
C LEU A 179 -2.60 -17.64 -1.19
N GLU A 180 -1.99 -18.77 -1.50
CA GLU A 180 -1.11 -19.50 -0.57
C GLU A 180 0.31 -18.94 -0.68
N GLY A 181 0.88 -18.51 0.45
CA GLY A 181 2.15 -17.78 0.52
C GLY A 181 1.96 -16.27 0.77
N PHE A 182 2.97 -15.49 0.40
CA PHE A 182 3.00 -14.04 0.60
C PHE A 182 3.00 -13.26 -0.72
N VAL A 183 2.53 -12.01 -0.67
CA VAL A 183 2.55 -11.08 -1.80
C VAL A 183 3.64 -10.04 -1.56
N PHE A 184 4.43 -9.77 -2.60
CA PHE A 184 5.38 -8.67 -2.60
C PHE A 184 4.76 -7.43 -3.26
N ALA A 185 4.63 -6.33 -2.51
CA ALA A 185 4.20 -5.04 -3.02
C ALA A 185 5.42 -4.12 -3.21
N LEU A 186 5.69 -3.73 -4.46
CA LEU A 186 6.78 -2.80 -4.81
C LEU A 186 6.19 -1.52 -5.40
N THR A 187 6.25 -0.43 -4.64
CA THR A 187 5.49 0.79 -4.95
C THR A 187 6.36 1.93 -5.52
N PRO A 188 5.83 2.75 -6.43
CA PRO A 188 6.59 3.81 -7.09
C PRO A 188 6.67 5.07 -6.22
N PHE A 189 7.36 6.11 -6.71
CA PHE A 189 7.48 7.38 -5.98
C PHE A 189 6.34 8.38 -6.25
N ASN A 190 5.65 8.23 -7.38
CA ASN A 190 4.82 9.29 -7.95
C ASN A 190 3.44 9.41 -7.30
N PHE A 191 2.90 8.34 -6.71
CA PHE A 191 1.60 8.36 -6.02
C PHE A 191 1.67 7.67 -4.67
N THR A 192 1.24 8.39 -3.65
CA THR A 192 1.06 7.88 -2.29
C THR A 192 -0.14 6.93 -2.21
N ALA A 193 -1.20 7.20 -2.99
CA ALA A 193 -2.35 6.34 -3.12
C ALA A 193 -1.98 4.97 -3.66
N ILE A 194 -1.19 4.91 -4.74
CA ILE A 194 -0.66 3.65 -5.27
C ILE A 194 0.18 2.95 -4.19
N ALA A 195 1.03 3.70 -3.49
CA ALA A 195 1.85 3.13 -2.41
C ALA A 195 1.03 2.51 -1.26
N GLY A 196 -0.13 3.07 -0.93
CA GLY A 196 -1.07 2.47 0.03
C GLY A 196 -1.90 1.34 -0.56
N ASN A 197 -2.33 1.45 -1.82
CA ASN A 197 -3.25 0.51 -2.46
C ASN A 197 -2.58 -0.83 -2.80
N LEU A 198 -1.37 -0.82 -3.37
CA LEU A 198 -0.71 -2.08 -3.77
C LEU A 198 -0.55 -3.09 -2.62
N PRO A 199 -0.18 -2.70 -1.38
CA PRO A 199 -0.18 -3.63 -0.26
C PRO A 199 -1.58 -3.90 0.32
N THR A 200 -2.46 -2.90 0.41
CA THR A 200 -3.74 -3.06 1.11
C THR A 200 -4.80 -3.82 0.31
N ALA A 201 -4.83 -3.69 -1.02
CA ALA A 201 -5.78 -4.41 -1.87
C ALA A 201 -5.66 -5.95 -1.73
N PRO A 202 -4.47 -6.58 -1.88
CA PRO A 202 -4.32 -8.01 -1.62
C PRO A 202 -4.52 -8.35 -0.13
N ALA A 203 -4.11 -7.48 0.81
CA ALA A 203 -4.32 -7.71 2.23
C ALA A 203 -5.81 -7.83 2.58
N MET A 204 -6.65 -6.96 2.03
CA MET A 204 -8.11 -6.98 2.18
C MET A 204 -8.73 -8.32 1.79
N MET A 205 -8.17 -8.96 0.75
CA MET A 205 -8.59 -10.26 0.26
C MET A 205 -8.01 -11.45 1.06
N GLY A 206 -7.32 -11.21 2.18
CA GLY A 206 -6.75 -12.26 3.05
C GLY A 206 -5.29 -12.63 2.74
N ASN A 207 -4.55 -11.81 1.98
CA ASN A 207 -3.12 -12.01 1.77
C ASN A 207 -2.28 -11.32 2.85
N THR A 208 -1.03 -11.76 3.01
CA THR A 208 -0.03 -11.09 3.85
C THR A 208 1.09 -10.59 2.96
N ILE A 209 1.69 -9.47 3.35
CA ILE A 209 2.40 -8.58 2.44
C ILE A 209 3.80 -8.29 2.96
N VAL A 210 4.78 -8.39 2.06
CA VAL A 210 6.07 -7.71 2.18
C VAL A 210 6.00 -6.47 1.30
N TRP A 211 6.07 -5.29 1.90
CA TRP A 211 5.94 -4.01 1.21
C TRP A 211 7.27 -3.27 1.20
N LYS A 212 7.74 -2.95 -0.01
CA LYS A 212 8.92 -2.13 -0.23
C LYS A 212 8.55 -0.87 -1.03
N PRO A 213 8.56 0.32 -0.43
CA PRO A 213 8.29 1.56 -1.13
C PRO A 213 9.49 2.07 -1.91
N SER A 214 9.24 3.04 -2.79
CA SER A 214 10.31 3.85 -3.37
C SER A 214 11.04 4.64 -2.28
N LYS A 215 12.36 4.84 -2.45
CA LYS A 215 13.21 5.56 -1.49
C LYS A 215 12.70 6.98 -1.21
N THR A 216 12.26 7.68 -2.25
CA THR A 216 11.73 9.05 -2.17
C THR A 216 10.30 9.13 -1.61
N GLN A 217 9.68 7.99 -1.30
CA GLN A 217 8.32 7.90 -0.77
C GLN A 217 8.29 7.37 0.67
N ILE A 218 9.46 7.13 1.29
CA ILE A 218 9.58 6.53 2.63
C ILE A 218 8.84 7.35 3.70
N TYR A 219 8.86 8.69 3.64
CA TYR A 219 8.19 9.51 4.64
C TYR A 219 6.66 9.33 4.61
N SER A 220 6.04 9.41 3.43
CA SER A 220 4.60 9.16 3.32
C SER A 220 4.26 7.68 3.56
N ALA A 221 5.12 6.73 3.16
CA ALA A 221 4.96 5.32 3.50
C ALA A 221 4.94 5.04 5.01
N LYS A 222 5.77 5.75 5.79
CA LYS A 222 5.74 5.68 7.25
C LYS A 222 4.40 6.16 7.81
N VAL A 223 3.88 7.29 7.31
CA VAL A 223 2.57 7.81 7.74
C VAL A 223 1.44 6.83 7.39
N LEU A 224 1.51 6.16 6.23
CA LEU A 224 0.59 5.09 5.87
C LEU A 224 0.70 3.89 6.83
N MET A 225 1.91 3.49 7.22
CA MET A 225 2.08 2.39 8.17
C MET A 225 1.53 2.73 9.56
N ASP A 226 1.74 3.97 10.04
CA ASP A 226 1.10 4.47 11.27
C ASP A 226 -0.42 4.36 11.17
N LEU A 227 -1.00 4.85 10.06
CA LEU A 227 -2.42 4.81 9.77
C LEU A 227 -2.97 3.37 9.78
N PHE A 228 -2.29 2.43 9.11
CA PHE A 228 -2.72 1.04 9.02
C PHE A 228 -2.69 0.34 10.38
N ARG A 229 -1.66 0.60 11.19
CA ARG A 229 -1.57 0.08 12.56
C ARG A 229 -2.69 0.64 13.44
N GLU A 230 -2.96 1.94 13.37
CA GLU A 230 -4.04 2.58 14.13
C GLU A 230 -5.45 2.10 13.69
N ALA A 231 -5.61 1.82 12.39
CA ALA A 231 -6.82 1.23 11.84
C ALA A 231 -7.02 -0.23 12.30
N GLY A 232 -5.98 -0.90 12.81
CA GLY A 232 -6.04 -2.25 13.34
C GLY A 232 -5.65 -3.34 12.35
N VAL A 233 -4.83 -3.02 11.33
CA VAL A 233 -4.16 -4.05 10.54
C VAL A 233 -3.28 -4.89 11.49
N PRO A 234 -3.50 -6.21 11.60
CA PRO A 234 -2.76 -7.03 12.54
C PRO A 234 -1.26 -7.08 12.22
N ASP A 235 -0.46 -7.27 13.26
CA ASP A 235 0.98 -7.41 13.17
C ASP A 235 1.35 -8.52 12.18
N GLY A 236 2.27 -8.22 11.26
CA GLY A 236 2.74 -9.16 10.23
C GLY A 236 1.86 -9.24 8.98
N VAL A 237 0.67 -8.65 8.94
CA VAL A 237 -0.15 -8.64 7.72
C VAL A 237 0.46 -7.75 6.64
N ILE A 238 1.01 -6.58 7.02
CA ILE A 238 1.78 -5.71 6.14
C ILE A 238 3.13 -5.45 6.82
N ASN A 239 4.22 -5.84 6.16
CA ASN A 239 5.59 -5.67 6.67
C ASN A 239 6.32 -4.66 5.79
N LEU A 240 6.66 -3.51 6.34
CA LEU A 240 7.28 -2.40 5.63
C LEU A 240 8.81 -2.45 5.78
N VAL A 241 9.52 -2.65 4.66
CA VAL A 241 10.98 -2.78 4.61
C VAL A 241 11.64 -1.75 3.70
N TYR A 242 12.81 -1.25 4.10
CA TYR A 242 13.60 -0.27 3.34
C TYR A 242 14.91 -0.86 2.84
N VAL A 243 14.78 -1.76 1.89
CA VAL A 243 15.91 -2.47 1.28
C VAL A 243 16.10 -2.01 -0.18
N SER A 244 17.27 -2.26 -0.75
CA SER A 244 17.48 -2.01 -2.18
C SER A 244 16.59 -2.93 -3.04
N GLY A 245 16.23 -2.48 -4.25
CA GLY A 245 15.41 -3.30 -5.17
C GLY A 245 16.05 -4.65 -5.51
N PRO A 246 17.33 -4.67 -5.92
CA PRO A 246 18.04 -5.92 -6.19
C PRO A 246 18.09 -6.87 -4.99
N VAL A 247 18.40 -6.35 -3.80
CA VAL A 247 18.44 -7.14 -2.54
C VAL A 247 17.08 -7.77 -2.23
N ALA A 248 15.98 -7.00 -2.36
CA ALA A 248 14.64 -7.53 -2.19
C ALA A 248 14.31 -8.63 -3.20
N GLY A 249 14.62 -8.38 -4.49
CA GLY A 249 14.30 -9.29 -5.58
C GLY A 249 15.01 -10.64 -5.46
N GLU A 250 16.28 -10.63 -5.05
CA GLU A 250 17.08 -11.85 -4.88
C GLU A 250 16.44 -12.83 -3.88
N VAL A 251 16.05 -12.31 -2.70
CA VAL A 251 15.44 -13.10 -1.64
C VAL A 251 14.01 -13.50 -2.01
N ILE A 252 13.18 -12.53 -2.45
CA ILE A 252 11.75 -12.74 -2.69
C ILE A 252 11.51 -13.68 -3.87
N PHE A 253 12.16 -13.45 -5.00
CA PHE A 253 11.91 -14.24 -6.22
C PHE A 253 12.61 -15.60 -6.19
N SER A 254 13.36 -15.92 -5.14
CA SER A 254 13.91 -17.25 -4.90
C SER A 254 13.11 -18.05 -3.86
N HIS A 255 12.14 -17.42 -3.18
CA HIS A 255 11.42 -18.04 -2.07
C HIS A 255 10.27 -18.94 -2.56
N PRO A 256 10.13 -20.19 -2.07
CA PRO A 256 9.11 -21.14 -2.54
C PRO A 256 7.66 -20.69 -2.25
N ASP A 257 7.44 -19.91 -1.19
CA ASP A 257 6.13 -19.34 -0.80
C ASP A 257 5.81 -17.98 -1.45
N PHE A 258 6.59 -17.55 -2.44
CA PHE A 258 6.26 -16.35 -3.20
C PHE A 258 5.00 -16.59 -4.05
N ALA A 259 3.92 -15.88 -3.73
CA ALA A 259 2.59 -16.14 -4.30
C ALA A 259 2.15 -15.09 -5.32
N GLY A 260 2.71 -13.89 -5.25
CA GLY A 260 2.35 -12.82 -6.16
C GLY A 260 3.15 -11.55 -5.96
N PHE A 261 3.10 -10.74 -7.02
CA PHE A 261 3.75 -9.45 -7.11
C PHE A 261 2.71 -8.40 -7.47
N HIS A 262 2.70 -7.30 -6.74
CA HIS A 262 1.87 -6.15 -7.03
C HIS A 262 2.75 -4.91 -7.20
N PHE A 263 2.74 -4.34 -8.40
CA PHE A 263 3.77 -3.39 -8.82
C PHE A 263 3.25 -2.23 -9.65
N THR A 264 3.88 -1.08 -9.43
CA THR A 264 3.87 0.00 -10.39
C THR A 264 5.29 0.55 -10.52
N GLY A 265 5.75 0.76 -11.75
CA GLY A 265 7.09 1.30 -12.00
C GLY A 265 7.49 1.26 -13.47
N SER A 266 8.79 1.15 -13.74
CA SER A 266 9.31 1.13 -15.12
C SER A 266 9.05 -0.21 -15.81
N THR A 267 8.83 -0.18 -17.12
CA THR A 267 8.72 -1.38 -17.97
C THR A 267 9.92 -2.31 -17.87
N GLU A 268 11.14 -1.77 -17.82
CA GLU A 268 12.37 -2.57 -17.71
C GLU A 268 12.40 -3.41 -16.43
N VAL A 269 12.15 -2.79 -15.27
CA VAL A 269 12.04 -3.51 -14.00
C VAL A 269 10.96 -4.59 -14.06
N PHE A 270 9.79 -4.28 -14.64
CA PHE A 270 8.70 -5.26 -14.74
C PHE A 270 9.07 -6.46 -15.61
N GLN A 271 9.71 -6.24 -16.76
CA GLN A 271 10.19 -7.30 -17.65
C GLN A 271 11.27 -8.16 -16.99
N ASN A 272 12.22 -7.54 -16.28
CA ASN A 272 13.27 -8.27 -15.55
C ASN A 272 12.68 -9.17 -14.46
N ILE A 273 11.63 -8.71 -13.76
CA ILE A 273 10.93 -9.52 -12.77
C ILE A 273 10.20 -10.68 -13.43
N TRP A 274 9.50 -10.44 -14.53
CA TRP A 274 8.81 -11.49 -15.29
C TRP A 274 9.76 -12.59 -15.74
N LYS A 275 10.93 -12.20 -16.27
CA LYS A 275 12.01 -13.13 -16.63
C LYS A 275 12.50 -13.93 -15.42
N THR A 276 12.81 -13.26 -14.32
CA THR A 276 13.33 -13.90 -13.10
C THR A 276 12.34 -14.94 -12.54
N VAL A 277 11.04 -14.60 -12.49
CA VAL A 277 9.98 -15.51 -12.05
C VAL A 277 9.85 -16.69 -13.02
N GLY A 278 9.94 -16.46 -14.33
CA GLY A 278 9.92 -17.54 -15.32
C GLY A 278 11.10 -18.51 -15.17
N GLU A 279 12.30 -18.00 -14.93
CA GLU A 279 13.51 -18.82 -14.70
C GLU A 279 13.41 -19.64 -13.40
N ASN A 280 12.81 -19.07 -12.35
CA ASN A 280 12.63 -19.70 -11.05
C ASN A 280 11.32 -20.48 -10.90
N ILE A 281 10.53 -20.66 -11.97
CA ILE A 281 9.16 -21.19 -11.87
C ILE A 281 9.05 -22.56 -11.18
N HIS A 282 10.10 -23.37 -11.30
CA HIS A 282 10.22 -24.71 -10.70
C HIS A 282 10.42 -24.69 -9.17
N LYS A 283 10.72 -23.54 -8.57
CA LYS A 283 10.94 -23.38 -7.12
C LYS A 283 9.65 -23.10 -6.34
N TYR A 284 8.63 -22.55 -6.99
CA TYR A 284 7.44 -22.05 -6.30
C TYR A 284 6.42 -23.15 -6.04
N LYS A 285 5.77 -23.10 -4.87
CA LYS A 285 4.67 -24.01 -4.51
C LYS A 285 3.40 -23.73 -5.32
N THR A 286 3.23 -22.48 -5.76
CA THR A 286 2.14 -22.03 -6.61
C THR A 286 2.68 -21.12 -7.71
N TYR A 287 1.95 -20.97 -8.81
CA TYR A 287 2.34 -20.04 -9.87
C TYR A 287 2.17 -18.59 -9.37
N PRO A 288 3.27 -17.81 -9.24
CA PRO A 288 3.16 -16.46 -8.72
C PRO A 288 2.35 -15.58 -9.67
N ARG A 289 1.40 -14.81 -9.13
CA ARG A 289 0.62 -13.86 -9.92
C ARG A 289 1.38 -12.55 -10.06
N ILE A 290 1.74 -12.19 -11.29
CA ILE A 290 2.44 -10.93 -11.57
C ILE A 290 1.42 -9.90 -12.04
N VAL A 291 1.10 -8.94 -11.17
CA VAL A 291 0.11 -7.88 -11.41
C VAL A 291 0.81 -6.53 -11.32
N GLY A 292 0.62 -5.68 -12.32
CA GLY A 292 1.15 -4.33 -12.23
C GLY A 292 0.88 -3.45 -13.42
N GLU A 293 1.33 -2.21 -13.27
CA GLU A 293 1.25 -1.15 -14.28
C GLU A 293 2.65 -0.61 -14.57
N THR A 294 2.87 -0.19 -15.81
CA THR A 294 4.08 0.53 -16.22
C THR A 294 3.70 1.89 -16.78
N GLY A 295 4.63 2.85 -16.73
CA GLY A 295 4.39 4.18 -17.27
C GLY A 295 4.13 4.21 -18.80
N GLY A 296 3.64 5.36 -19.25
CA GLY A 296 3.42 5.68 -20.66
C GLY A 296 3.66 7.16 -20.94
N LYS A 297 3.32 7.60 -22.16
CA LYS A 297 3.30 9.01 -22.57
C LYS A 297 2.02 9.28 -23.33
N ASP A 298 1.27 10.27 -22.87
CA ASP A 298 -0.04 10.62 -23.43
C ASP A 298 0.08 11.69 -24.50
N PHE A 299 -0.92 11.79 -25.38
CA PHE A 299 -0.98 12.78 -26.45
C PHE A 299 -2.30 13.55 -26.42
N ILE A 300 -2.28 14.79 -26.93
CA ILE A 300 -3.47 15.60 -27.20
C ILE A 300 -3.44 15.97 -28.68
N VAL A 301 -4.57 15.76 -29.37
CA VAL A 301 -4.77 16.22 -30.75
C VAL A 301 -5.88 17.26 -30.76
N ALA A 302 -5.60 18.43 -31.33
CA ALA A 302 -6.57 19.50 -31.50
C ALA A 302 -7.05 19.51 -32.95
N HIS A 303 -8.36 19.36 -33.15
CA HIS A 303 -9.01 19.58 -34.44
C HIS A 303 -9.02 21.08 -34.77
N GLU A 304 -9.26 21.46 -36.03
CA GLU A 304 -9.39 22.87 -36.44
C GLU A 304 -10.49 23.63 -35.68
N SER A 305 -11.44 22.92 -35.05
CA SER A 305 -12.56 23.49 -34.28
C SER A 305 -12.34 23.47 -32.75
N ALA A 306 -11.12 23.24 -32.28
CA ALA A 306 -10.80 23.15 -30.85
C ALA A 306 -10.78 24.52 -30.15
#